data_AF-A0A090Q201-F1
#
_entry.id   AF-A0A090Q201-F1
#
_cell.length_a   1.000
_cell.length_b   1.000
_cell.length_c   1.000
_cell.angle_alpha   90.00
_cell.angle_beta   90.00
_cell.angle_gamma   90.00
#
_symmetry.space_group_name_H-M   'P 1'
#
loop_
_entity.id
_entity.type
_entity.pdbx_description
1 polymer ?
#
loop_
_entity_poly.entity_id
_entity_poly.type
_entity_poly.pdbx_seq_one_letter_code
_entity_poly.pdbx_strand_id
1 'polypeptide(L)'
;MKTSRLIAIAILLFGIAFAKAESDTTSNMEPTTVLNWTGTYETNFGQIILLQRGNYVVGTYSDRGTIRSIRKSGRKLNVVFDNNGTLGYAYLEKTVLGFKGTWKWSTGVVQGDWNGKKVSDAQQNYHKGKWNTKFGTLDFIDSKSGFMVAHYGDKGGMIWGKKNPSTRIFKGQFKNKESGKIRPCSFIFSNSSFKGKYDNLEYGSWNGNRTQLPNSDVRTGTNLGKEYKIKITLNGFKCWNSDNLRKRERGFLGFRNQLKMGSNLQDYEKRENTGRDSWILKSISWRQWYSSNDINNYPEGQLFNTSGYFVYNVYEKQLPKISMANEFVFIESLRALKRSDFRSKRNIDMKAVIDLLTGKTSESNYARGSNGRFRIPDSPDHFKIEVKNGKRILNVYGDIKEPKKKKIHFGYYYTIELI
;
A
#
# COMPACT_ATOMS: atom_id res chain seq x y z
N MET A 1 -50.19 44.32 -68.23
CA MET A 1 -50.91 43.04 -68.35
C MET A 1 -50.46 42.15 -67.20
N LYS A 2 -51.44 41.81 -66.37
CA LYS A 2 -51.55 40.61 -65.52
C LYS A 2 -50.39 40.31 -64.56
N THR A 3 -50.47 40.75 -63.29
CA THR A 3 -51.20 40.08 -62.16
C THR A 3 -50.50 38.78 -61.78
N SER A 4 -50.12 38.46 -60.55
CA SER A 4 -50.60 38.78 -59.20
C SER A 4 -49.78 37.85 -58.28
N ARG A 5 -49.61 37.99 -56.96
CA ARG A 5 -49.92 38.97 -55.92
C ARG A 5 -49.27 38.37 -54.64
N LEU A 6 -48.82 39.25 -53.75
CA LEU A 6 -49.00 39.28 -52.29
C LEU A 6 -49.13 37.94 -51.53
N ILE A 7 -48.54 37.80 -50.34
CA ILE A 7 -49.12 38.37 -49.11
C ILE A 7 -48.04 38.58 -48.04
N ALA A 8 -48.20 39.68 -47.32
CA ALA A 8 -47.42 40.13 -46.18
C ALA A 8 -48.09 39.73 -44.85
N ILE A 9 -47.32 39.90 -43.77
CA ILE A 9 -47.73 40.11 -42.36
C ILE A 9 -48.09 38.86 -41.54
N ALA A 10 -47.31 38.63 -40.48
CA ALA A 10 -47.82 38.65 -39.09
C ALA A 10 -46.66 38.63 -38.08
N ILE A 11 -46.50 39.76 -37.37
CA ILE A 11 -45.89 39.82 -36.04
C ILE A 11 -46.94 39.30 -35.05
N LEU A 12 -46.62 38.28 -34.23
CA LEU A 12 -47.05 38.23 -32.82
C LEU A 12 -46.42 37.04 -32.06
N LEU A 13 -45.65 37.44 -31.05
CA LEU A 13 -45.32 36.78 -29.78
C LEU A 13 -46.03 35.46 -29.47
N PHE A 14 -45.26 34.44 -29.10
CA PHE A 14 -45.43 33.73 -27.82
C PHE A 14 -44.12 33.04 -27.47
N GLY A 15 -43.54 33.42 -26.34
CA GLY A 15 -42.42 32.69 -25.75
C GLY A 15 -42.91 31.34 -25.24
N ILE A 16 -42.10 30.31 -25.44
CA ILE A 16 -41.80 29.27 -24.46
C ILE A 16 -40.31 28.99 -24.66
N ALA A 17 -39.51 29.39 -23.68
CA ALA A 17 -38.21 28.78 -23.48
C ALA A 17 -38.48 27.29 -23.19
N PHE A 18 -38.24 26.42 -24.18
CA PHE A 18 -38.01 25.02 -23.88
C PHE A 18 -36.65 24.96 -23.18
N ALA A 19 -36.68 25.13 -21.86
CA ALA A 19 -35.72 24.53 -20.98
C ALA A 19 -35.78 23.03 -21.26
N LYS A 20 -34.93 22.56 -22.17
CA LYS A 20 -34.60 21.15 -22.24
C LYS A 20 -33.84 20.87 -20.96
N ALA A 21 -34.57 20.31 -19.99
CA ALA A 21 -34.01 19.64 -18.85
C ALA A 21 -33.15 18.48 -19.38
N GLU A 22 -31.90 18.77 -19.72
CA GLU A 22 -30.86 17.75 -19.67
C GLU A 22 -30.64 17.47 -18.19
N SER A 23 -31.16 16.31 -17.79
CA SER A 23 -30.91 15.72 -16.49
C SER A 23 -29.39 15.63 -16.29
N ASP A 24 -28.86 16.57 -15.51
CA ASP A 24 -27.57 16.47 -14.84
C ASP A 24 -27.65 15.35 -13.81
N THR A 25 -27.63 14.11 -14.31
CA THR A 25 -27.28 12.91 -13.56
C THR A 25 -25.94 12.39 -14.07
N THR A 26 -24.95 13.27 -14.22
CA THR A 26 -23.59 12.88 -13.92
C THR A 26 -23.48 12.66 -12.42
N SER A 27 -23.91 11.48 -11.96
CA SER A 27 -23.37 10.95 -10.71
C SER A 27 -21.87 10.82 -10.95
N ASN A 28 -21.10 11.81 -10.50
CA ASN A 28 -19.69 11.65 -10.22
C ASN A 28 -19.58 10.52 -9.19
N MET A 29 -19.61 9.27 -9.65
CA MET A 29 -19.01 8.17 -8.94
C MET A 29 -17.52 8.42 -9.00
N GLU A 30 -17.08 9.29 -8.09
CA GLU A 30 -15.70 9.27 -7.66
C GLU A 30 -15.31 7.81 -7.39
N PRO A 31 -14.16 7.36 -7.91
CA PRO A 31 -13.71 6.01 -7.65
C PRO A 31 -13.71 5.79 -6.14
N THR A 32 -14.48 4.81 -5.69
CA THR A 32 -14.57 4.35 -4.30
C THR A 32 -13.26 3.68 -3.87
N THR A 33 -12.17 4.43 -3.97
CA THR A 33 -11.00 4.20 -3.14
C THR A 33 -11.51 4.18 -1.71
N VAL A 34 -11.32 3.05 -1.03
CA VAL A 34 -11.65 2.94 0.39
C VAL A 34 -10.89 4.05 1.10
N LEU A 35 -11.60 5.12 1.47
CA LEU A 35 -11.02 6.27 2.16
C LEU A 35 -10.40 5.78 3.47
N ASN A 36 -9.08 5.73 3.48
CA ASN A 36 -8.27 5.25 4.58
C ASN A 36 -7.82 6.44 5.43
N TRP A 37 -8.23 6.43 6.70
CA TRP A 37 -7.87 7.40 7.71
C TRP A 37 -6.50 7.11 8.34
N THR A 38 -5.94 5.92 8.12
CA THR A 38 -4.63 5.53 8.67
C THR A 38 -3.53 6.48 8.21
N GLY A 39 -2.72 6.94 9.17
CA GLY A 39 -1.55 7.77 8.93
C GLY A 39 -1.35 8.83 10.02
N THR A 40 -0.33 9.64 9.79
CA THR A 40 0.07 10.74 10.67
C THR A 40 -0.35 12.09 10.10
N TYR A 41 -0.89 12.96 10.96
CA TYR A 41 -1.42 14.26 10.58
C TYR A 41 -0.91 15.34 11.53
N GLU A 42 -0.36 16.42 10.97
CA GLU A 42 0.03 17.61 11.72
C GLU A 42 -1.20 18.50 11.93
N THR A 43 -1.47 18.94 13.16
CA THR A 43 -2.62 19.79 13.50
C THR A 43 -2.20 20.98 14.35
N ASN A 44 -3.12 21.94 14.52
CA ASN A 44 -2.96 23.06 15.44
C ASN A 44 -2.88 22.65 16.93
N PHE A 45 -3.18 21.39 17.25
CA PHE A 45 -3.09 20.84 18.62
C PHE A 45 -2.01 19.78 18.78
N GLY A 46 -1.07 19.74 17.84
CA GLY A 46 -0.01 18.73 17.76
C GLY A 46 -0.37 17.58 16.82
N GLN A 47 0.53 16.61 16.73
CA GLN A 47 0.41 15.52 15.77
C GLN A 47 -0.66 14.50 16.17
N ILE A 48 -1.49 14.08 15.22
CA ILE A 48 -2.42 12.95 15.35
C ILE A 48 -1.87 11.73 14.62
N ILE A 49 -1.94 10.57 15.26
CA ILE A 49 -1.67 9.28 14.63
C ILE A 49 -2.97 8.47 14.63
N LEU A 50 -3.47 8.11 13.44
CA LEU A 50 -4.70 7.32 13.29
C LEU A 50 -4.40 5.93 12.71
N LEU A 51 -5.14 4.93 13.19
CA LEU A 51 -5.21 3.59 12.61
C LEU A 51 -6.67 3.25 12.34
N GLN A 52 -6.97 2.80 11.12
CA GLN A 52 -8.28 2.36 10.71
C GLN A 52 -8.34 0.85 10.53
N ARG A 53 -9.37 0.20 11.10
CA ARG A 53 -9.78 -1.16 10.76
C ARG A 53 -11.27 -1.19 10.40
N GLY A 54 -11.57 -1.39 9.12
CA GLY A 54 -12.94 -1.32 8.61
C GLY A 54 -13.56 0.06 8.81
N ASN A 55 -14.63 0.13 9.60
CA ASN A 55 -15.36 1.36 9.94
C ASN A 55 -14.94 2.01 11.27
N TYR A 56 -13.90 1.48 11.91
CA TYR A 56 -13.43 1.97 13.19
C TYR A 56 -12.06 2.61 13.03
N VAL A 57 -11.87 3.71 13.76
CA VAL A 57 -10.63 4.48 13.78
C VAL A 57 -10.25 4.71 15.23
N VAL A 58 -9.02 4.39 15.59
CA VAL A 58 -8.41 4.78 16.87
C VAL A 58 -7.18 5.62 16.59
N GLY A 59 -6.75 6.40 17.58
CA GLY A 59 -5.52 7.16 17.45
C GLY A 59 -5.01 7.73 18.75
N THR A 60 -3.85 8.36 18.66
CA THR A 60 -3.30 9.24 19.68
C THR A 60 -3.21 10.65 19.12
N TYR A 61 -3.22 11.66 19.98
CA TYR A 61 -2.88 13.01 19.56
C TYR A 61 -2.00 13.72 20.57
N SER A 62 -1.00 14.42 20.02
CA SER A 62 0.12 15.00 20.75
C SER A 62 0.67 14.01 21.78
N ASP A 63 1.20 14.55 22.85
CA ASP A 63 1.47 13.95 24.12
C ASP A 63 0.29 14.01 25.10
N ARG A 64 -0.94 14.28 24.63
CA ARG A 64 -2.09 14.67 25.46
C ARG A 64 -3.17 13.62 25.61
N GLY A 65 -3.31 12.71 24.64
CA GLY A 65 -4.55 11.97 24.59
C GLY A 65 -4.73 10.86 23.56
N THR A 66 -5.93 10.30 23.60
CA THR A 66 -6.39 9.22 22.72
C THR A 66 -7.62 9.64 21.92
N ILE A 67 -7.83 9.02 20.77
CA ILE A 67 -8.95 9.23 19.85
C ILE A 67 -9.62 7.88 19.58
N ARG A 68 -10.95 7.85 19.53
CA ARG A 68 -11.73 6.68 19.13
C ARG A 68 -12.97 7.08 18.32
N SER A 69 -13.26 6.33 17.27
CA SER A 69 -14.42 6.58 16.42
C SER A 69 -15.73 6.24 17.13
N ILE A 70 -16.71 7.13 16.98
CA ILE A 70 -18.13 6.85 17.26
C ILE A 70 -18.78 6.30 15.98
N ARG A 71 -18.55 6.99 14.86
CA ARG A 71 -19.18 6.69 13.57
C ARG A 71 -18.26 7.15 12.44
N LYS A 72 -18.09 6.29 11.42
CA LYS A 72 -17.47 6.62 10.13
C LYS A 72 -18.50 6.44 9.02
N SER A 73 -18.58 7.40 8.11
CA SER A 73 -19.42 7.33 6.91
C SER A 73 -18.72 8.05 5.75
N GLY A 74 -18.19 7.30 4.79
CA GLY A 74 -17.42 7.85 3.68
C GLY A 74 -16.26 8.74 4.16
N ARG A 75 -16.30 10.02 3.78
CA ARG A 75 -15.33 11.05 4.17
C ARG A 75 -15.54 11.60 5.58
N LYS A 76 -16.60 11.23 6.29
CA LYS A 76 -16.98 11.82 7.59
C LYS A 76 -16.63 10.87 8.73
N LEU A 77 -16.02 11.42 9.78
CA LEU A 77 -15.58 10.68 10.95
C LEU A 77 -15.94 11.46 12.22
N ASN A 78 -16.83 10.89 13.03
CA ASN A 78 -17.13 11.36 14.38
C ASN A 78 -16.25 10.60 15.37
N VAL A 79 -15.54 11.32 16.24
CA VAL A 79 -14.68 10.74 17.27
C VAL A 79 -15.00 11.29 18.65
N VAL A 80 -14.68 10.49 19.67
CA VAL A 80 -14.40 10.98 21.02
C VAL A 80 -12.88 11.05 21.17
N PHE A 81 -12.39 12.15 21.71
CA PHE A 81 -11.02 12.26 22.16
C PHE A 81 -10.97 12.41 23.68
N ASP A 82 -9.87 11.97 24.28
CA ASP A 82 -9.55 12.16 25.69
C ASP A 82 -8.38 13.14 25.78
N ASN A 83 -8.46 14.19 26.58
CA ASN A 83 -7.35 15.09 26.89
C ASN A 83 -7.01 14.95 28.36
N ASN A 84 -6.05 14.09 28.69
CA ASN A 84 -5.64 13.81 30.07
C ASN A 84 -6.83 13.51 31.01
N GLY A 85 -7.82 12.74 30.54
CA GLY A 85 -9.02 12.39 31.32
C GLY A 85 -10.26 13.24 31.03
N THR A 86 -10.13 14.38 30.35
CA THR A 86 -11.29 15.17 29.90
C THR A 86 -11.74 14.70 28.52
N LEU A 87 -12.97 14.22 28.41
CA LEU A 87 -13.53 13.78 27.13
C LEU A 87 -13.99 14.98 26.29
N GLY A 88 -13.80 14.88 24.98
CA GLY A 88 -14.38 15.78 23.99
C GLY A 88 -14.78 15.04 22.72
N TYR A 89 -15.45 15.73 21.81
CA TYR A 89 -15.98 15.22 20.56
C TYR A 89 -15.41 16.02 19.40
N ALA A 90 -15.08 15.33 18.31
CA ALA A 90 -14.68 15.99 17.07
C ALA A 90 -15.39 15.40 15.85
N TYR A 91 -15.68 16.28 14.90
CA TYR A 91 -16.16 15.95 13.57
C TYR A 91 -15.03 16.21 12.58
N LEU A 92 -14.61 15.17 11.86
CA LEU A 92 -13.53 15.25 10.89
C LEU A 92 -14.06 14.87 9.50
N GLU A 93 -13.67 15.63 8.49
CA GLU A 93 -13.96 15.39 7.08
C GLU A 93 -12.66 15.21 6.29
N LYS A 94 -12.51 14.04 5.66
CA LYS A 94 -11.31 13.66 4.93
C LYS A 94 -11.14 14.51 3.67
N THR A 95 -9.94 15.01 3.48
CA THR A 95 -9.50 15.68 2.25
C THR A 95 -8.37 14.88 1.58
N VAL A 96 -8.01 15.25 0.35
CA VAL A 96 -6.87 14.65 -0.37
C VAL A 96 -5.58 14.77 0.43
N LEU A 97 -5.34 15.94 1.03
CA LEU A 97 -4.11 16.27 1.74
C LEU A 97 -4.19 16.05 3.26
N GLY A 98 -5.31 15.54 3.80
CA GLY A 98 -5.49 15.49 5.25
C GLY A 98 -6.95 15.37 5.69
N PHE A 99 -7.38 16.21 6.60
CA PHE A 99 -8.78 16.40 6.98
C PHE A 99 -9.02 17.84 7.44
N LYS A 100 -10.28 18.28 7.33
CA LYS A 100 -10.79 19.45 8.05
C LYS A 100 -11.67 18.97 9.19
N GLY A 101 -11.82 19.75 10.25
CA GLY A 101 -12.66 19.31 11.36
C GLY A 101 -12.96 20.38 12.37
N THR A 102 -13.85 20.05 13.29
CA THR A 102 -14.26 20.89 14.42
C THR A 102 -14.33 20.04 15.68
N TRP A 103 -14.19 20.68 16.85
CA TRP A 103 -14.17 19.98 18.13
C TRP A 103 -14.98 20.70 19.21
N LYS A 104 -15.34 19.96 20.27
CA LYS A 104 -16.05 20.45 21.47
C LYS A 104 -15.81 19.56 22.68
N TRP A 105 -15.94 20.10 23.90
CA TRP A 105 -15.78 19.32 25.15
C TRP A 105 -17.03 18.51 25.53
N SER A 106 -18.22 18.92 25.11
CA SER A 106 -19.48 18.24 25.43
C SER A 106 -20.37 18.11 24.19
N THR A 107 -21.62 17.67 24.34
CA THR A 107 -22.58 17.64 23.22
C THR A 107 -23.01 19.03 22.73
N GLY A 108 -22.57 20.12 23.39
CA GLY A 108 -22.92 21.51 23.07
C GLY A 108 -22.17 22.14 21.89
N VAL A 109 -21.76 23.39 22.11
CA VAL A 109 -21.25 24.34 21.10
C VAL A 109 -19.84 23.98 20.61
N VAL A 110 -19.62 24.11 19.30
CA VAL A 110 -18.30 23.97 18.66
C VAL A 110 -17.32 24.98 19.26
N GLN A 111 -16.17 24.50 19.71
CA GLN A 111 -15.14 25.32 20.35
C GLN A 111 -14.09 25.85 19.36
N GLY A 112 -13.87 25.12 18.28
CA GLY A 112 -12.99 25.59 17.22
C GLY A 112 -12.67 24.52 16.20
N ASP A 113 -11.77 24.90 15.30
CA ASP A 113 -11.31 24.04 14.21
C ASP A 113 -10.24 23.07 14.69
N TRP A 114 -10.33 21.85 14.18
CA TRP A 114 -9.31 20.82 14.29
C TRP A 114 -8.97 20.32 12.89
N ASN A 115 -8.05 21.01 12.24
CA ASN A 115 -7.61 20.70 10.88
C ASN A 115 -6.31 19.90 10.92
N GLY A 116 -6.18 18.92 10.02
CA GLY A 116 -4.99 18.07 9.95
C GLY A 116 -4.43 17.98 8.55
N LYS A 117 -3.14 18.24 8.39
CA LYS A 117 -2.39 18.00 7.15
C LYS A 117 -1.68 16.66 7.27
N LYS A 118 -1.91 15.75 6.33
CA LYS A 118 -1.19 14.47 6.28
C LYS A 118 0.28 14.73 6.05
N VAL A 119 1.12 14.12 6.88
CA VAL A 119 2.57 14.19 6.80
C VAL A 119 3.17 12.80 6.65
N SER A 120 4.46 12.71 6.37
CA SER A 120 5.18 11.43 6.46
C SER A 120 4.95 10.85 7.85
N ASP A 121 4.77 9.54 7.91
CA ASP A 121 4.50 8.90 9.19
C ASP A 121 5.64 9.23 10.16
N ALA A 122 5.26 9.76 11.32
CA ALA A 122 6.22 9.92 12.40
C ALA A 122 6.82 8.55 12.73
N GLN A 123 7.90 8.53 13.51
CA GLN A 123 8.32 7.29 14.16
C GLN A 123 7.20 6.86 15.11
N GLN A 124 6.21 6.16 14.55
CA GLN A 124 5.11 5.55 15.22
C GLN A 124 5.76 4.47 16.07
N ASN A 125 5.76 4.71 17.37
CA ASN A 125 5.96 3.65 18.32
C ASN A 125 4.66 2.83 18.31
N TYR A 126 4.43 2.10 17.22
CA TYR A 126 3.66 0.88 17.39
C TYR A 126 4.34 0.15 18.52
N HIS A 127 3.58 -0.38 19.46
CA HIS A 127 4.13 -1.40 20.33
C HIS A 127 4.44 -2.61 19.44
N LYS A 128 5.56 -2.52 18.70
CA LYS A 128 5.95 -3.19 17.44
C LYS A 128 5.29 -4.55 17.22
N GLY A 129 4.01 -4.61 16.90
CA GLY A 129 3.30 -5.88 16.96
C GLY A 129 1.86 -5.77 16.53
N LYS A 130 1.43 -6.66 15.64
CA LYS A 130 0.11 -7.27 15.86
C LYS A 130 0.24 -8.20 17.07
N TRP A 131 -0.80 -8.37 17.87
CA TRP A 131 -0.76 -9.21 19.06
C TRP A 131 -1.91 -10.19 19.02
N ASN A 132 -1.61 -11.48 18.97
CA ASN A 132 -2.61 -12.52 19.01
C ASN A 132 -3.09 -12.73 20.44
N THR A 133 -4.40 -12.63 20.63
CA THR A 133 -5.08 -12.98 21.88
C THR A 133 -6.17 -14.00 21.60
N LYS A 134 -6.72 -14.61 22.65
CA LYS A 134 -7.91 -15.47 22.52
C LYS A 134 -9.16 -14.73 22.02
N PHE A 135 -9.15 -13.38 22.06
CA PHE A 135 -10.23 -12.52 21.58
C PHE A 135 -9.94 -11.91 20.20
N GLY A 136 -8.92 -12.41 19.51
CA GLY A 136 -8.47 -11.94 18.20
C GLY A 136 -7.22 -11.06 18.26
N THR A 137 -6.85 -10.51 17.12
CA THR A 137 -5.63 -9.72 16.97
C THR A 137 -5.81 -8.28 17.43
N LEU A 138 -4.88 -7.83 18.27
CA LEU A 138 -4.70 -6.45 18.72
C LEU A 138 -3.65 -5.72 17.88
N ASP A 139 -3.91 -4.47 17.51
CA ASP A 139 -2.95 -3.61 16.80
C ASP A 139 -2.76 -2.31 17.59
N PHE A 140 -1.65 -2.21 18.34
CA PHE A 140 -1.40 -1.12 19.29
C PHE A 140 -0.62 0.03 18.66
N ILE A 141 -1.13 1.25 18.81
CA ILE A 141 -0.37 2.50 18.64
C ILE A 141 -0.06 3.05 20.03
N ASP A 142 1.15 3.54 20.25
CA ASP A 142 1.46 4.37 21.40
C ASP A 142 2.06 5.73 21.00
N SER A 143 1.99 6.68 21.93
CA SER A 143 2.69 7.96 21.90
C SER A 143 3.91 7.91 22.82
N LYS A 144 4.86 8.83 22.61
CA LYS A 144 6.04 8.97 23.48
C LYS A 144 5.68 9.21 24.96
N SER A 145 4.53 9.82 25.24
CA SER A 145 4.05 10.07 26.61
C SER A 145 3.21 8.93 27.20
N GLY A 146 3.16 7.78 26.50
CA GLY A 146 2.55 6.56 27.00
C GLY A 146 1.06 6.41 26.71
N PHE A 147 0.40 7.36 26.05
CA PHE A 147 -0.97 7.12 25.56
C PHE A 147 -0.96 6.00 24.55
N MET A 148 -1.87 5.05 24.70
CA MET A 148 -1.92 3.83 23.91
C MET A 148 -3.36 3.54 23.50
N VAL A 149 -3.53 3.12 22.25
CA VAL A 149 -4.80 2.68 21.69
C VAL A 149 -4.65 1.40 20.89
N ALA A 150 -5.73 0.64 20.72
CA ALA A 150 -5.74 -0.49 19.80
C ALA A 150 -7.12 -0.83 19.24
N HIS A 151 -7.11 -1.53 18.11
CA HIS A 151 -8.26 -2.33 17.66
C HIS A 151 -8.10 -3.78 18.10
N TYR A 152 -9.19 -4.44 18.49
CA TYR A 152 -9.20 -5.90 18.69
C TYR A 152 -10.38 -6.58 17.99
N GLY A 153 -10.06 -7.72 17.37
CA GLY A 153 -10.99 -8.49 16.55
C GLY A 153 -11.45 -7.73 15.30
N ASP A 154 -12.31 -8.37 14.50
CA ASP A 154 -12.84 -7.79 13.25
C ASP A 154 -14.17 -7.06 13.45
N LYS A 155 -14.74 -7.17 14.65
CA LYS A 155 -16.02 -6.56 14.99
C LYS A 155 -15.88 -5.14 15.57
N GLY A 156 -14.75 -4.47 15.46
CA GLY A 156 -14.62 -3.07 15.93
C GLY A 156 -14.42 -2.89 17.43
N GLY A 157 -13.80 -3.88 18.08
CA GLY A 157 -13.30 -3.69 19.44
C GLY A 157 -12.25 -2.59 19.48
N MET A 158 -12.30 -1.74 20.51
CA MET A 158 -11.36 -0.65 20.71
C MET A 158 -10.82 -0.65 22.14
N ILE A 159 -9.55 -0.29 22.30
CA ILE A 159 -8.86 -0.10 23.58
C ILE A 159 -8.22 1.27 23.57
N TRP A 160 -8.24 1.96 24.71
CA TRP A 160 -7.54 3.23 24.90
C TRP A 160 -7.16 3.42 26.36
N GLY A 161 -6.04 4.11 26.61
CA GLY A 161 -5.58 4.39 27.96
C GLY A 161 -4.14 4.87 27.98
N LYS A 162 -3.46 4.67 29.11
CA LYS A 162 -2.09 5.11 29.33
C LYS A 162 -1.22 3.98 29.86
N LYS A 163 -0.06 3.82 29.25
CA LYS A 163 1.00 2.93 29.68
C LYS A 163 2.04 3.72 30.46
N ASN A 164 2.37 3.22 31.65
CA ASN A 164 3.51 3.71 32.40
C ASN A 164 4.80 3.17 31.74
N PRO A 165 5.73 4.04 31.31
CA PRO A 165 6.94 3.61 30.60
C PRO A 165 7.89 2.81 31.50
N SER A 166 7.96 3.13 32.79
CA SER A 166 8.84 2.48 33.77
C SER A 166 8.35 1.09 34.15
N THR A 167 7.08 0.96 34.52
CA THR A 167 6.51 -0.34 34.95
C THR A 167 6.04 -1.19 33.79
N ARG A 168 5.91 -0.59 32.59
CA ARG A 168 5.32 -1.19 31.39
C ARG A 168 3.87 -1.64 31.57
N ILE A 169 3.18 -1.15 32.59
CA ILE A 169 1.78 -1.44 32.86
C ILE A 169 0.91 -0.44 32.12
N PHE A 170 0.05 -0.93 31.24
CA PHE A 170 -1.06 -0.19 30.66
C PHE A 170 -2.29 -0.30 31.53
N LYS A 171 -2.92 0.83 31.81
CA LYS A 171 -4.26 0.91 32.40
C LYS A 171 -5.16 1.68 31.45
N GLY A 172 -6.34 1.15 31.17
CA GLY A 172 -7.23 1.77 30.22
C GLY A 172 -8.64 1.18 30.24
N GLN A 173 -9.33 1.44 29.16
CA GLN A 173 -10.68 1.02 28.91
C GLN A 173 -10.74 0.26 27.59
N PHE A 174 -11.71 -0.63 27.47
CA PHE A 174 -12.04 -1.29 26.23
C PHE A 174 -13.55 -1.25 25.98
N LYS A 175 -13.92 -1.40 24.71
CA LYS A 175 -15.31 -1.53 24.26
C LYS A 175 -15.39 -2.62 23.20
N ASN A 176 -16.27 -3.60 23.39
CA ASN A 176 -16.66 -4.52 22.31
C ASN A 176 -17.86 -3.94 21.55
N LYS A 177 -18.03 -4.31 20.28
CA LYS A 177 -19.21 -3.91 19.49
C LYS A 177 -20.49 -4.53 20.00
N GLU A 178 -20.44 -5.77 20.49
CA GLU A 178 -21.62 -6.54 20.88
C GLU A 178 -22.33 -5.96 22.11
N SER A 179 -21.61 -5.57 23.16
CA SER A 179 -22.24 -4.96 24.35
C SER A 179 -22.32 -3.44 24.26
N GLY A 180 -21.44 -2.81 23.49
CA GLY A 180 -21.29 -1.36 23.46
C GLY A 180 -20.80 -0.73 24.77
N LYS A 181 -20.66 -1.51 25.86
CA LYS A 181 -20.26 -1.07 27.19
C LYS A 181 -18.76 -0.79 27.23
N ILE A 182 -18.40 0.29 27.91
CA ILE A 182 -17.03 0.66 28.22
C ILE A 182 -16.66 -0.01 29.55
N ARG A 183 -15.55 -0.74 29.57
CA ARG A 183 -15.11 -1.55 30.71
C ARG A 183 -13.60 -1.38 30.93
N PRO A 184 -13.10 -1.48 32.17
CA PRO A 184 -11.67 -1.30 32.43
C PRO A 184 -10.87 -2.52 31.96
N CYS A 185 -9.64 -2.27 31.51
CA CYS A 185 -8.65 -3.30 31.23
C CYS A 185 -7.24 -2.87 31.66
N SER A 186 -6.37 -3.86 31.84
CA SER A 186 -4.99 -3.64 32.23
C SER A 186 -4.06 -4.67 31.60
N PHE A 187 -2.91 -4.23 31.10
CA PHE A 187 -1.92 -5.10 30.45
C PHE A 187 -0.53 -4.87 31.04
N ILE A 188 0.12 -5.94 31.48
CA ILE A 188 1.51 -5.93 31.90
C ILE A 188 2.34 -6.41 30.70
N PHE A 189 3.05 -5.49 30.05
CA PHE A 189 3.82 -5.81 28.85
C PHE A 189 5.20 -6.37 29.19
N SER A 190 5.53 -7.51 28.60
CA SER A 190 6.88 -8.00 28.40
C SER A 190 7.37 -7.63 26.98
N ASN A 191 8.56 -8.08 26.58
CA ASN A 191 9.13 -7.75 25.27
C ASN A 191 8.29 -8.32 24.10
N SER A 192 7.79 -9.55 24.24
CA SER A 192 7.09 -10.28 23.17
C SER A 192 5.71 -10.79 23.57
N SER A 193 5.27 -10.56 24.81
CA SER A 193 3.95 -10.93 25.31
C SER A 193 3.40 -9.87 26.26
N PHE A 194 2.14 -9.99 26.62
CA PHE A 194 1.59 -9.30 27.77
C PHE A 194 0.65 -10.23 28.53
N LYS A 195 0.63 -10.08 29.85
CA LYS A 195 -0.42 -10.63 30.69
C LYS A 195 -1.49 -9.57 30.85
N GLY A 196 -2.72 -9.90 30.48
CA GLY A 196 -3.82 -8.95 30.49
C GLY A 196 -5.00 -9.38 31.34
N LYS A 197 -5.77 -8.38 31.76
CA LYS A 197 -7.07 -8.54 32.41
C LYS A 197 -8.09 -7.51 31.96
N TYR A 198 -9.36 -7.85 32.20
CA TYR A 198 -10.49 -6.96 32.05
C TYR A 198 -11.41 -7.07 33.27
N ASP A 199 -12.03 -5.95 33.65
CA ASP A 199 -12.83 -5.82 34.88
C ASP A 199 -12.09 -6.34 36.12
N ASN A 200 -12.79 -7.10 36.95
CA ASN A 200 -12.29 -7.69 38.19
C ASN A 200 -11.66 -9.08 37.98
N LEU A 201 -11.37 -9.48 36.72
CA LEU A 201 -10.73 -10.76 36.45
C LEU A 201 -9.22 -10.70 36.71
N GLU A 202 -8.63 -11.87 36.89
CA GLU A 202 -7.19 -12.01 37.11
C GLU A 202 -6.34 -11.76 35.85
N TYR A 203 -5.09 -11.34 36.07
CA TYR A 203 -4.10 -11.27 35.01
C TYR A 203 -3.84 -12.67 34.42
N GLY A 204 -4.05 -12.80 33.12
CA GLY A 204 -4.16 -14.11 32.47
C GLY A 204 -5.42 -14.23 31.63
N SER A 205 -6.49 -13.55 32.07
CA SER A 205 -7.79 -13.57 31.41
C SER A 205 -7.77 -12.96 30.01
N TRP A 206 -6.82 -12.08 29.70
CA TRP A 206 -6.61 -11.51 28.37
C TRP A 206 -5.13 -11.48 27.99
N ASN A 207 -4.50 -12.64 27.86
CA ASN A 207 -3.12 -12.70 27.40
C ASN A 207 -2.99 -12.38 25.91
N GLY A 208 -1.88 -11.76 25.56
CA GLY A 208 -1.49 -11.59 24.17
C GLY A 208 -0.04 -11.93 23.94
N ASN A 209 0.22 -12.62 22.85
CA ASN A 209 1.55 -12.82 22.33
C ASN A 209 1.68 -11.99 21.08
N ARG A 210 2.79 -11.27 20.95
CA ARG A 210 3.09 -10.50 19.75
C ARG A 210 3.09 -11.47 18.57
N THR A 211 2.14 -11.32 17.65
CA THR A 211 2.29 -11.81 16.29
C THR A 211 3.52 -11.06 15.78
N GLN A 212 4.60 -11.77 15.48
CA GLN A 212 5.80 -11.14 14.95
C GLN A 212 5.37 -10.06 13.92
N LEU A 213 5.63 -8.78 14.21
CA LEU A 213 5.81 -7.86 13.09
C LEU A 213 6.94 -8.46 12.26
N PRO A 214 6.95 -8.26 10.93
CA PRO A 214 8.19 -8.35 10.21
C PRO A 214 9.12 -7.31 10.84
N ASN A 215 9.97 -7.70 11.78
CA ASN A 215 10.98 -6.86 12.38
C ASN A 215 12.03 -7.75 13.03
N SER A 216 13.26 -7.56 12.57
CA SER A 216 14.45 -7.35 13.40
C SER A 216 14.37 -7.96 14.80
N ASP A 217 15.14 -9.04 14.98
CA ASP A 217 15.73 -9.46 16.24
C ASP A 217 14.75 -9.87 17.35
N VAL A 218 14.32 -11.14 17.32
CA VAL A 218 14.87 -12.22 18.17
C VAL A 218 14.36 -13.55 17.59
N ARG A 219 15.25 -14.29 16.91
CA ARG A 219 15.02 -15.69 16.53
C ARG A 219 15.79 -16.59 17.49
N THR A 220 15.08 -17.43 18.23
CA THR A 220 15.62 -18.74 18.58
C THR A 220 15.58 -19.62 17.31
N GLY A 221 16.76 -20.05 16.84
CA GLY A 221 16.88 -21.25 16.00
C GLY A 221 16.85 -21.09 14.47
N THR A 222 17.63 -20.17 13.90
CA THR A 222 18.46 -20.36 12.68
C THR A 222 19.07 -19.00 12.34
N ASN A 223 20.35 -18.81 12.62
CA ASN A 223 21.10 -17.62 12.20
C ASN A 223 21.03 -17.55 10.67
N LEU A 224 20.19 -16.66 10.10
CA LEU A 224 20.03 -16.47 8.64
C LEU A 224 20.98 -15.41 8.06
N GLY A 225 21.87 -14.85 8.88
CA GLY A 225 22.79 -13.78 8.48
C GLY A 225 22.10 -12.42 8.28
N LYS A 226 22.83 -11.48 7.67
CA LYS A 226 22.39 -10.09 7.46
C LYS A 226 21.11 -10.00 6.61
N GLU A 227 20.16 -9.16 7.02
CA GLU A 227 18.96 -8.84 6.23
C GLU A 227 19.26 -7.71 5.23
N TYR A 228 18.77 -7.86 4.01
CA TYR A 228 18.82 -6.86 2.95
C TYR A 228 17.39 -6.52 2.51
N LYS A 229 17.06 -5.24 2.54
CA LYS A 229 15.79 -4.73 2.03
C LYS A 229 16.00 -4.19 0.62
N ILE A 230 15.36 -4.82 -0.35
CA ILE A 230 15.57 -4.56 -1.78
C ILE A 230 14.32 -3.93 -2.34
N LYS A 231 14.49 -2.82 -3.06
CA LYS A 231 13.44 -2.20 -3.86
C LYS A 231 13.75 -2.37 -5.34
N ILE A 232 12.72 -2.74 -6.10
CA ILE A 232 12.79 -2.94 -7.55
C ILE A 232 11.76 -2.05 -8.19
N THR A 233 12.17 -1.13 -9.06
CA THR A 233 11.27 -0.16 -9.69
C THR A 233 11.30 -0.38 -11.19
N LEU A 234 10.15 -0.68 -11.81
CA LEU A 234 10.05 -0.55 -13.26
C LEU A 234 9.97 0.94 -13.56
N ASN A 235 10.96 1.46 -14.28
CA ASN A 235 11.06 2.88 -14.58
C ASN A 235 10.43 3.21 -15.93
N GLY A 236 10.40 2.25 -16.85
CA GLY A 236 9.63 2.39 -18.07
C GLY A 236 9.94 1.35 -19.14
N PHE A 237 9.30 1.54 -20.28
CA PHE A 237 9.41 0.67 -21.45
C PHE A 237 9.20 1.47 -22.73
N LYS A 238 9.66 0.91 -23.85
CA LYS A 238 9.65 1.55 -25.16
C LYS A 238 9.39 0.51 -26.23
N CYS A 239 8.44 0.79 -27.12
CA CYS A 239 8.25 0.03 -28.34
C CYS A 239 9.38 0.41 -29.32
N TRP A 240 10.19 -0.57 -29.73
CA TRP A 240 11.26 -0.39 -30.71
C TRP A 240 10.83 -0.78 -32.11
N ASN A 241 9.96 -1.79 -32.23
CA ASN A 241 9.42 -2.24 -33.50
C ASN A 241 7.99 -2.71 -33.29
N SER A 242 7.11 -2.30 -34.20
CA SER A 242 5.71 -2.70 -34.27
C SER A 242 5.46 -3.49 -35.56
N ASP A 243 4.43 -4.33 -35.57
CA ASP A 243 4.10 -5.18 -36.71
C ASP A 243 3.05 -4.58 -37.67
N ASN A 244 2.56 -3.38 -37.37
CA ASN A 244 1.53 -2.70 -38.14
C ASN A 244 2.03 -1.45 -38.88
N LEU A 245 1.33 -1.13 -39.97
CA LEU A 245 1.64 -0.01 -40.86
C LEU A 245 1.60 1.38 -40.20
N ARG A 246 1.02 1.48 -38.99
CA ARG A 246 0.88 2.75 -38.26
C ARG A 246 2.03 2.97 -37.25
N LYS A 247 3.06 2.11 -37.25
CA LYS A 247 4.22 2.19 -36.37
C LYS A 247 3.85 2.27 -34.88
N ARG A 248 2.79 1.57 -34.44
CA ARG A 248 2.31 1.63 -33.05
C ARG A 248 1.65 0.33 -32.59
N GLU A 249 2.08 -0.23 -31.47
CA GLU A 249 1.46 -1.45 -30.95
C GLU A 249 0.25 -1.18 -30.08
N ARG A 250 -0.82 -1.97 -30.24
CA ARG A 250 -2.04 -1.79 -29.46
C ARG A 250 -2.27 -2.98 -28.53
N GLY A 251 -2.22 -2.77 -27.22
CA GLY A 251 -2.34 -3.88 -26.27
C GLY A 251 -2.10 -3.54 -24.80
N PHE A 252 -1.92 -4.59 -24.02
CA PHE A 252 -1.67 -4.57 -22.58
C PHE A 252 -0.24 -4.97 -22.30
N LEU A 253 0.46 -4.19 -21.47
CA LEU A 253 1.80 -4.52 -21.00
C LEU A 253 1.79 -4.76 -19.49
N GLY A 254 2.41 -5.85 -19.06
CA GLY A 254 2.49 -6.26 -17.67
C GLY A 254 3.93 -6.56 -17.26
N PHE A 255 4.24 -6.26 -16.01
CA PHE A 255 5.47 -6.66 -15.36
C PHE A 255 5.16 -7.37 -14.04
N ARG A 256 5.68 -8.58 -13.89
CA ARG A 256 5.52 -9.41 -12.70
C ARG A 256 6.90 -9.70 -12.13
N ASN A 257 7.03 -9.51 -10.82
CA ASN A 257 8.23 -9.86 -10.07
C ASN A 257 7.88 -10.89 -8.99
N GLN A 258 8.76 -11.89 -8.82
CA GLN A 258 8.62 -12.94 -7.80
C GLN A 258 9.99 -13.30 -7.25
N LEU A 259 10.08 -13.66 -5.97
CA LEU A 259 11.23 -14.37 -5.41
C LEU A 259 10.95 -15.88 -5.38
N LYS A 260 11.95 -16.69 -5.72
CA LYS A 260 11.94 -18.15 -5.69
C LYS A 260 13.00 -18.67 -4.73
N MET A 261 12.71 -19.71 -3.96
CA MET A 261 13.68 -20.45 -3.14
C MET A 261 13.85 -21.88 -3.66
N GLY A 262 15.06 -22.26 -4.09
CA GLY A 262 15.41 -23.62 -4.53
C GLY A 262 14.92 -24.03 -5.93
N SER A 263 15.00 -25.33 -6.23
CA SER A 263 14.66 -25.95 -7.52
C SER A 263 13.18 -26.27 -7.71
N ASN A 264 12.41 -26.35 -6.63
CA ASN A 264 10.96 -26.53 -6.70
C ASN A 264 10.31 -25.19 -7.08
N LEU A 265 9.67 -25.14 -8.26
CA LEU A 265 8.51 -24.28 -8.50
C LEU A 265 7.35 -24.77 -7.62
N GLN A 266 7.53 -24.77 -6.30
CA GLN A 266 6.37 -24.55 -5.46
C GLN A 266 6.18 -23.04 -5.52
N ASP A 267 5.12 -22.58 -6.21
CA ASP A 267 4.37 -21.47 -5.65
C ASP A 267 4.23 -21.83 -4.18
N TYR A 268 5.04 -21.21 -3.31
CA TYR A 268 4.99 -21.46 -1.87
C TYR A 268 3.68 -20.83 -1.39
N GLU A 269 2.55 -21.44 -1.75
CA GLU A 269 1.27 -21.36 -1.08
C GLU A 269 1.47 -22.03 0.27
N LYS A 270 2.16 -21.35 1.19
CA LYS A 270 2.15 -21.80 2.58
C LYS A 270 0.74 -21.49 3.10
N ARG A 271 -0.13 -22.49 3.03
CA ARG A 271 -1.50 -22.47 3.55
C ARG A 271 -1.42 -22.33 5.07
N GLU A 272 -1.57 -21.11 5.58
CA GLU A 272 -1.84 -20.92 7.00
C GLU A 272 -3.36 -20.95 7.19
N ASN A 273 -3.82 -21.94 7.96
CA ASN A 273 -5.21 -22.18 8.26
C ASN A 273 -5.73 -21.08 9.19
N THR A 274 -6.54 -20.14 8.67
CA THR A 274 -7.13 -19.05 9.46
C THR A 274 -8.56 -19.33 9.96
N GLY A 275 -9.04 -20.59 9.86
CA GLY A 275 -10.37 -20.98 10.28
C GLY A 275 -11.45 -20.86 9.20
N ARG A 276 -12.62 -21.44 9.49
CA ARG A 276 -13.75 -21.70 8.57
C ARG A 276 -14.14 -20.44 7.77
N ASP A 277 -13.96 -20.54 6.45
CA ASP A 277 -14.71 -19.80 5.43
C ASP A 277 -14.23 -18.40 4.99
N SER A 278 -12.94 -18.05 5.14
CA SER A 278 -12.36 -17.00 4.27
C SER A 278 -10.85 -17.12 4.07
N TRP A 279 -10.45 -17.12 2.79
CA TRP A 279 -9.06 -17.24 2.35
C TRP A 279 -8.47 -15.83 2.12
N ILE A 280 -7.41 -15.46 2.84
CA ILE A 280 -6.64 -14.25 2.53
C ILE A 280 -5.29 -14.65 1.91
N LEU A 281 -5.12 -14.33 0.62
CA LEU A 281 -3.90 -14.54 -0.14
C LEU A 281 -2.79 -13.59 0.36
N LYS A 282 -1.77 -14.09 1.06
CA LYS A 282 -0.46 -13.42 1.16
C LYS A 282 0.43 -13.94 0.03
N SER A 283 0.25 -13.44 -1.20
CA SER A 283 1.07 -13.87 -2.31
C SER A 283 2.51 -13.32 -2.20
N ILE A 284 3.51 -14.20 -2.27
CA ILE A 284 4.94 -13.87 -2.54
C ILE A 284 5.13 -13.52 -4.04
N SER A 285 4.04 -13.47 -4.80
CA SER A 285 3.99 -12.91 -6.14
C SER A 285 3.17 -11.63 -6.11
N TRP A 286 3.77 -10.54 -6.58
CA TRP A 286 3.06 -9.30 -6.84
C TRP A 286 3.05 -9.07 -8.34
N ARG A 287 1.88 -8.79 -8.89
CA ARG A 287 1.67 -8.51 -10.32
C ARG A 287 1.29 -7.05 -10.44
N GLN A 288 2.05 -6.28 -11.20
CA GLN A 288 1.64 -4.93 -11.58
C GLN A 288 1.34 -4.92 -13.08
N TRP A 289 0.06 -4.77 -13.40
CA TRP A 289 -0.38 -4.50 -14.76
C TRP A 289 -0.34 -2.99 -14.98
N TYR A 290 0.37 -2.55 -16.01
CA TYR A 290 0.46 -1.11 -16.34
C TYR A 290 -0.67 -0.67 -17.28
N SER A 291 -1.77 -1.43 -17.29
CA SER A 291 -2.98 -1.20 -18.07
C SER A 291 -4.08 -2.16 -17.62
N SER A 292 -4.44 -2.21 -16.33
CA SER A 292 -5.41 -3.22 -15.88
C SER A 292 -6.78 -3.11 -16.57
N ASN A 293 -7.14 -1.95 -17.14
CA ASN A 293 -8.44 -1.71 -17.75
C ASN A 293 -8.45 -1.12 -19.18
N ASP A 294 -7.35 -0.54 -19.69
CA ASP A 294 -7.37 0.21 -20.96
C ASP A 294 -6.40 -0.32 -22.02
N ILE A 295 -6.87 -0.38 -23.26
CA ILE A 295 -6.06 -0.72 -24.43
C ILE A 295 -5.21 0.51 -24.80
N ASN A 296 -3.90 0.43 -24.58
CA ASN A 296 -2.98 1.51 -24.92
C ASN A 296 -2.43 1.37 -26.33
N ASN A 297 -2.05 2.50 -26.92
CA ASN A 297 -1.23 2.56 -28.12
C ASN A 297 0.22 2.87 -27.72
N TYR A 298 1.17 2.07 -28.21
CA TYR A 298 2.60 2.21 -27.96
C TYR A 298 3.31 2.55 -29.28
N PRO A 299 3.45 3.84 -29.64
CA PRO A 299 4.21 4.26 -30.81
C PRO A 299 5.67 3.81 -30.73
N GLU A 300 6.22 3.38 -31.85
CA GLU A 300 7.65 3.13 -31.98
C GLU A 300 8.45 4.37 -31.57
N GLY A 301 9.54 4.18 -30.82
CA GLY A 301 10.39 5.29 -30.42
C GLY A 301 9.99 5.96 -29.11
N GLN A 302 8.72 5.88 -28.70
CA GLN A 302 8.20 6.58 -27.52
C GLN A 302 8.53 5.84 -26.22
N LEU A 303 9.07 6.58 -25.24
CA LEU A 303 9.31 6.09 -23.88
C LEU A 303 8.05 6.26 -23.03
N PHE A 304 7.64 5.18 -22.38
CA PHE A 304 6.56 5.17 -21.40
C PHE A 304 7.18 5.02 -20.01
N ASN A 305 7.11 6.10 -19.22
CA ASN A 305 7.62 6.10 -17.86
C ASN A 305 6.63 5.43 -16.90
N THR A 306 7.15 4.72 -15.92
CA THR A 306 6.41 4.06 -14.86
C THR A 306 7.07 4.32 -13.51
N SER A 307 6.32 4.18 -12.43
CA SER A 307 6.82 4.37 -11.06
C SER A 307 6.45 3.22 -10.14
N GLY A 308 6.01 2.09 -10.71
CA GLY A 308 5.61 0.94 -9.92
C GLY A 308 6.82 0.17 -9.40
N TYR A 309 6.73 -0.24 -8.14
CA TYR A 309 7.85 -0.87 -7.45
C TYR A 309 7.41 -2.02 -6.55
N PHE A 310 8.37 -2.90 -6.27
CA PHE A 310 8.25 -4.00 -5.34
C PHE A 310 9.32 -3.87 -4.26
N VAL A 311 9.01 -4.28 -3.03
CA VAL A 311 9.96 -4.32 -1.92
C VAL A 311 10.01 -5.73 -1.35
N TYR A 312 11.22 -6.26 -1.19
CA TYR A 312 11.48 -7.57 -0.63
C TYR A 312 12.48 -7.49 0.51
N ASN A 313 12.34 -8.40 1.47
CA ASN A 313 13.38 -8.69 2.45
C ASN A 313 14.04 -10.01 2.07
N VAL A 314 15.36 -10.01 1.96
CA VAL A 314 16.17 -11.23 1.74
C VAL A 314 17.25 -11.35 2.80
N TYR A 315 17.63 -12.58 3.14
CA TYR A 315 18.63 -12.83 4.18
C TYR A 315 19.88 -13.46 3.58
N GLU A 316 21.05 -13.07 4.08
CA GLU A 316 22.37 -13.43 3.54
C GLU A 316 22.56 -14.93 3.32
N LYS A 317 22.20 -15.77 4.29
CA LYS A 317 22.35 -17.23 4.16
C LYS A 317 21.33 -17.87 3.22
N GLN A 318 20.30 -17.14 2.83
CA GLN A 318 19.33 -17.59 1.83
C GLN A 318 19.71 -17.19 0.41
N LEU A 319 20.60 -16.21 0.23
CA LEU A 319 21.00 -15.71 -1.10
C LEU A 319 21.44 -16.82 -2.07
N PRO A 320 22.21 -17.85 -1.65
CA PRO A 320 22.59 -18.93 -2.57
C PRO A 320 21.41 -19.78 -3.08
N LYS A 321 20.25 -19.67 -2.44
CA LYS A 321 19.04 -20.44 -2.75
C LYS A 321 17.94 -19.58 -3.33
N ILE A 322 18.09 -18.24 -3.34
CA ILE A 322 17.07 -17.32 -3.80
C ILE A 322 17.41 -16.85 -5.22
N SER A 323 16.44 -16.98 -6.12
CA SER A 323 16.47 -16.30 -7.42
C SER A 323 15.25 -15.40 -7.54
N MET A 324 15.39 -14.33 -8.30
CA MET A 324 14.28 -13.47 -8.66
C MET A 324 13.81 -13.79 -10.06
N ALA A 325 12.48 -13.86 -10.24
CA ALA A 325 11.86 -14.06 -11.52
C ALA A 325 11.13 -12.78 -11.95
N ASN A 326 11.68 -12.13 -12.98
CA ASN A 326 11.03 -11.05 -13.70
C ASN A 326 10.30 -11.63 -14.91
N GLU A 327 9.01 -11.35 -15.03
CA GLU A 327 8.18 -11.74 -16.16
C GLU A 327 7.57 -10.49 -16.78
N PHE A 328 8.02 -10.17 -18.00
CA PHE A 328 7.40 -9.16 -18.87
C PHE A 328 6.40 -9.83 -19.79
N VAL A 329 5.24 -9.23 -19.96
CA VAL A 329 4.14 -9.77 -20.76
C VAL A 329 3.57 -8.67 -21.63
N PHE A 330 3.36 -8.96 -22.91
CA PHE A 330 2.51 -8.16 -23.78
C PHE A 330 1.31 -9.01 -24.23
N ILE A 331 0.14 -8.37 -24.33
CA ILE A 331 -1.08 -8.97 -24.86
C ILE A 331 -1.63 -8.00 -25.87
N GLU A 332 -1.70 -8.41 -27.13
CA GLU A 332 -2.24 -7.55 -28.18
C GLU A 332 -3.76 -7.36 -28.00
N SER A 333 -4.25 -6.17 -28.36
CA SER A 333 -5.68 -5.90 -28.42
C SER A 333 -6.37 -6.85 -29.41
N LEU A 334 -7.65 -7.20 -29.16
CA LEU A 334 -8.40 -8.20 -29.95
C LEU A 334 -7.86 -9.65 -29.87
N ARG A 335 -6.89 -9.93 -28.98
CA ARG A 335 -6.37 -11.28 -28.65
C ARG A 335 -5.68 -12.02 -29.80
N ALA A 336 -5.17 -11.32 -30.83
CA ALA A 336 -4.39 -11.94 -31.90
C ALA A 336 -3.10 -12.59 -31.38
N LEU A 337 -2.45 -11.97 -30.38
CA LEU A 337 -1.42 -12.58 -29.55
C LEU A 337 -1.93 -12.83 -28.13
N LYS A 338 -1.94 -14.11 -27.70
CA LYS A 338 -2.31 -14.45 -26.32
C LYS A 338 -1.12 -14.23 -25.38
N ARG A 339 -1.41 -14.07 -24.10
CA ARG A 339 -0.41 -13.93 -23.01
C ARG A 339 0.69 -15.00 -23.03
N SER A 340 0.37 -16.23 -23.42
CA SER A 340 1.35 -17.33 -23.53
C SER A 340 2.40 -17.06 -24.60
N ASP A 341 2.03 -16.28 -25.61
CA ASP A 341 2.75 -16.19 -26.87
C ASP A 341 3.75 -15.04 -26.86
N PHE A 342 3.57 -14.04 -25.99
CA PHE A 342 4.47 -12.89 -25.91
C PHE A 342 4.82 -12.55 -24.46
N ARG A 343 5.57 -13.46 -23.84
CA ARG A 343 6.10 -13.32 -22.48
C ARG A 343 7.59 -13.59 -22.44
N SER A 344 8.25 -12.95 -21.48
CA SER A 344 9.69 -13.03 -21.31
C SER A 344 10.00 -13.18 -19.83
N LYS A 345 10.42 -14.39 -19.44
CA LYS A 345 10.81 -14.71 -18.07
C LYS A 345 12.33 -14.59 -17.94
N ARG A 346 12.77 -13.97 -16.86
CA ARG A 346 14.17 -13.73 -16.51
C ARG A 346 14.38 -14.26 -15.11
N ASN A 347 15.31 -15.20 -14.94
CA ASN A 347 15.79 -15.56 -13.62
C ASN A 347 17.01 -14.70 -13.33
N ILE A 348 17.09 -14.15 -12.14
CA ILE A 348 18.16 -13.25 -11.73
C ILE A 348 18.71 -13.77 -10.42
N ASP A 349 20.01 -14.01 -10.39
CA ASP A 349 20.72 -14.42 -9.18
C ASP A 349 20.72 -13.28 -8.16
N MET A 350 20.00 -13.47 -7.05
CA MET A 350 19.90 -12.46 -6.02
C MET A 350 21.18 -12.31 -5.21
N LYS A 351 22.03 -13.35 -5.15
CA LYS A 351 23.34 -13.22 -4.53
C LYS A 351 24.20 -12.23 -5.31
N ALA A 352 24.27 -12.39 -6.62
CA ALA A 352 25.01 -11.48 -7.49
C ALA A 352 24.50 -10.04 -7.41
N VAL A 353 23.17 -9.85 -7.39
CA VAL A 353 22.56 -8.52 -7.23
C VAL A 353 22.97 -7.87 -5.91
N ILE A 354 22.92 -8.62 -4.80
CA ILE A 354 23.34 -8.10 -3.50
C ILE A 354 24.84 -7.79 -3.46
N ASP A 355 25.68 -8.65 -4.03
CA ASP A 355 27.12 -8.43 -4.06
C ASP A 355 27.48 -7.15 -4.85
N LEU A 356 26.79 -6.90 -5.97
CA LEU A 356 26.92 -5.66 -6.75
C LEU A 356 26.50 -4.42 -5.95
N LEU A 357 25.32 -4.46 -5.30
CA LEU A 357 24.75 -3.34 -4.56
C LEU A 357 25.51 -3.03 -3.27
N THR A 358 26.11 -4.03 -2.64
CA THR A 358 26.93 -3.87 -1.42
C THR A 358 28.39 -3.55 -1.75
N GLY A 359 28.80 -3.62 -3.01
CA GLY A 359 30.16 -3.37 -3.44
C GLY A 359 31.15 -4.51 -3.17
N LYS A 360 30.65 -5.71 -2.85
CA LYS A 360 31.48 -6.93 -2.79
C LYS A 360 32.00 -7.31 -4.18
N THR A 361 31.27 -6.98 -5.23
CA THR A 361 31.70 -7.12 -6.63
C THR A 361 31.56 -5.81 -7.41
N SER A 362 32.18 -5.77 -8.58
CA SER A 362 32.10 -4.68 -9.56
C SER A 362 31.53 -5.20 -10.89
N GLU A 363 31.16 -4.31 -11.80
CA GLU A 363 30.60 -4.70 -13.10
C GLU A 363 31.54 -5.61 -13.91
N SER A 364 32.85 -5.35 -13.83
CA SER A 364 33.88 -6.13 -14.54
C SER A 364 34.00 -7.58 -14.09
N ASN A 365 33.38 -7.94 -12.96
CA ASN A 365 33.30 -9.34 -12.52
C ASN A 365 32.27 -10.16 -13.30
N TYR A 366 31.49 -9.54 -14.21
CA TYR A 366 30.40 -10.18 -14.93
C TYR A 366 30.66 -10.24 -16.43
N ALA A 367 30.08 -11.24 -17.10
CA ALA A 367 30.23 -11.42 -18.54
C ALA A 367 29.63 -10.25 -19.33
N ARG A 368 30.24 -9.91 -20.46
CA ARG A 368 29.67 -8.93 -21.41
C ARG A 368 28.78 -9.64 -22.42
N GLY A 369 27.69 -8.98 -22.80
CA GLY A 369 26.87 -9.34 -23.96
C GLY A 369 27.53 -8.91 -25.26
N SER A 370 26.93 -9.30 -26.39
CA SER A 370 27.40 -8.93 -27.73
C SER A 370 27.41 -7.41 -28.00
N ASN A 371 26.65 -6.64 -27.23
CA ASN A 371 26.61 -5.18 -27.27
C ASN A 371 27.68 -4.52 -26.36
N GLY A 372 28.60 -5.29 -25.79
CA GLY A 372 29.65 -4.82 -24.89
C GLY A 372 29.18 -4.48 -23.47
N ARG A 373 27.88 -4.54 -23.17
CA ARG A 373 27.32 -4.26 -21.84
C ARG A 373 27.40 -5.48 -20.94
N PHE A 374 27.55 -5.27 -19.64
CA PHE A 374 27.58 -6.36 -18.67
C PHE A 374 26.21 -7.02 -18.53
N ARG A 375 26.19 -8.34 -18.36
CA ARG A 375 24.98 -9.16 -18.23
C ARG A 375 24.77 -9.59 -16.79
N ILE A 376 23.52 -9.52 -16.33
CA ILE A 376 23.15 -10.08 -15.04
C ILE A 376 23.28 -11.60 -15.12
N PRO A 377 23.85 -12.27 -14.10
CA PRO A 377 23.90 -13.72 -14.08
C PRO A 377 22.53 -14.37 -14.27
N ASP A 378 22.51 -15.45 -15.04
CA ASP A 378 21.31 -16.22 -15.40
C ASP A 378 20.22 -15.46 -16.17
N SER A 379 20.55 -14.25 -16.63
CA SER A 379 19.65 -13.39 -17.40
C SER A 379 20.29 -12.93 -18.72
N PRO A 380 19.50 -12.77 -19.80
CA PRO A 380 19.92 -12.03 -20.99
C PRO A 380 19.88 -10.51 -20.81
N ASP A 381 19.37 -10.02 -19.68
CA ASP A 381 19.30 -8.59 -19.39
C ASP A 381 20.70 -8.03 -19.10
N HIS A 382 20.91 -6.78 -19.52
CA HIS A 382 22.13 -6.04 -19.31
C HIS A 382 21.98 -5.10 -18.12
N PHE A 383 23.08 -4.76 -17.47
CA PHE A 383 23.04 -3.80 -16.37
C PHE A 383 24.15 -2.76 -16.43
N LYS A 384 23.93 -1.68 -15.68
CA LYS A 384 24.92 -0.69 -15.30
C LYS A 384 24.71 -0.29 -13.84
N ILE A 385 25.78 -0.16 -13.07
CA ILE A 385 25.77 0.40 -11.72
C ILE A 385 25.88 1.91 -11.83
N GLU A 386 25.00 2.61 -11.12
CA GLU A 386 25.12 4.03 -10.84
C GLU A 386 25.38 4.21 -9.34
N VAL A 387 26.27 5.15 -8.98
CA VAL A 387 26.48 5.55 -7.59
C VAL A 387 25.86 6.93 -7.39
N LYS A 388 24.83 7.01 -6.54
CA LYS A 388 24.15 8.26 -6.17
C LYS A 388 24.15 8.40 -4.65
N ASN A 389 24.71 9.49 -4.15
CA ASN A 389 24.79 9.79 -2.70
C ASN A 389 25.39 8.62 -1.90
N GLY A 390 26.47 8.03 -2.42
CA GLY A 390 27.15 6.87 -1.82
C GLY A 390 26.39 5.55 -1.89
N LYS A 391 25.18 5.52 -2.47
CA LYS A 391 24.39 4.29 -2.69
C LYS A 391 24.58 3.78 -4.11
N ARG A 392 24.76 2.48 -4.25
CA ARG A 392 24.78 1.79 -5.56
C ARG A 392 23.36 1.46 -5.99
N ILE A 393 23.04 1.76 -7.24
CA ILE A 393 21.78 1.45 -7.89
C ILE A 393 22.09 0.63 -9.14
N LEU A 394 21.45 -0.54 -9.25
CA LEU A 394 21.58 -1.39 -10.42
C LEU A 394 20.54 -0.99 -11.46
N ASN A 395 20.96 -0.34 -12.54
CA ASN A 395 20.12 -0.03 -13.70
C ASN A 395 20.12 -1.23 -14.63
N VAL A 396 18.96 -1.82 -14.86
CA VAL A 396 18.81 -3.04 -15.67
C VAL A 396 18.00 -2.74 -16.91
N TYR A 397 18.45 -3.29 -18.04
CA TYR A 397 17.87 -3.11 -19.36
C TYR A 397 17.65 -4.47 -19.99
N GLY A 398 16.45 -4.70 -20.51
CA GLY A 398 16.13 -5.93 -21.20
C GLY A 398 15.18 -5.70 -22.35
N ASP A 399 15.01 -6.75 -23.13
CA ASP A 399 14.17 -6.75 -24.30
C ASP A 399 13.17 -7.92 -24.25
N ILE A 400 12.00 -7.69 -24.84
CA ILE A 400 11.02 -8.71 -25.15
C ILE A 400 10.70 -8.59 -26.64
N LYS A 401 10.96 -9.68 -27.38
CA LYS A 401 10.72 -9.78 -28.82
C LYS A 401 9.66 -10.84 -29.06
N GLU A 402 8.77 -10.60 -30.00
CA GLU A 402 7.74 -11.54 -30.40
C GLU A 402 8.41 -12.87 -30.81
N PRO A 403 8.09 -14.00 -30.17
CA PRO A 403 8.87 -15.23 -30.35
C PRO A 403 8.83 -15.78 -31.78
N LYS A 404 7.69 -15.65 -32.48
CA LYS A 404 7.48 -16.27 -33.80
C LYS A 404 7.99 -15.41 -34.94
N LYS A 405 7.48 -14.19 -35.08
CA LYS A 405 7.83 -13.32 -36.22
C LYS A 405 8.94 -12.32 -35.89
N LYS A 406 9.25 -12.11 -34.61
CA LYS A 406 10.16 -11.07 -34.11
C LYS A 406 9.83 -9.67 -34.64
N LYS A 407 8.59 -9.42 -35.05
CA LYS A 407 8.15 -8.14 -35.60
C LYS A 407 7.86 -7.16 -34.49
N ILE A 408 7.30 -7.62 -33.38
CA ILE A 408 7.09 -6.74 -32.22
C ILE A 408 8.30 -6.82 -31.28
N HIS A 409 8.83 -5.67 -30.86
CA HIS A 409 9.96 -5.56 -29.94
C HIS A 409 9.73 -4.42 -28.94
N PHE A 410 9.72 -4.76 -27.64
CA PHE A 410 9.79 -3.78 -26.56
C PHE A 410 11.12 -3.87 -25.83
N GLY A 411 11.72 -2.72 -25.55
CA GLY A 411 12.77 -2.56 -24.55
C GLY A 411 12.17 -2.10 -23.23
N TYR A 412 12.73 -2.53 -22.11
CA TYR A 412 12.33 -2.11 -20.78
C TYR A 412 13.55 -1.78 -19.92
N TYR A 413 13.34 -0.94 -18.92
CA TYR A 413 14.36 -0.66 -17.92
C TYR A 413 13.78 -0.56 -16.51
N TYR A 414 14.50 -1.14 -15.56
CA TYR A 414 14.15 -1.15 -14.14
C TYR A 414 15.39 -0.95 -13.29
N THR A 415 15.19 -0.47 -12.07
CA THR A 415 16.26 -0.29 -11.10
C THR A 415 16.10 -1.25 -9.95
N ILE A 416 17.23 -1.67 -9.37
CA ILE A 416 17.29 -2.39 -8.11
C ILE A 416 18.17 -1.59 -7.14
N GLU A 417 17.69 -1.37 -5.92
CA GLU A 417 18.41 -0.63 -4.89
C GLU A 417 18.19 -1.24 -3.49
N LEU A 418 19.14 -1.00 -2.58
CA LEU A 418 18.98 -1.27 -1.16
C LEU A 418 18.34 -0.06 -0.47
N ILE A 419 17.33 -0.29 0.39
CA ILE A 419 16.55 0.77 1.05
C ILE A 419 16.53 0.71 2.56
#